data_AF-A0A6P8GN67-F1
#
_entry.id   AF-A0A6P8GN67-F1
#
_cell.length_a   1.000
_cell.length_b   1.000
_cell.length_c   1.000
_cell.angle_alpha   90.00
_cell.angle_beta   90.00
_cell.angle_gamma   90.00
#
_symmetry.space_group_name_H-M   'P 1'
#
loop_
_entity.id
_entity.type
_entity.pdbx_description
1 polymer ?
#
loop_
_entity_poly.entity_id
_entity_poly.type
_entity_poly.pdbx_seq_one_letter_code
_entity_poly.pdbx_strand_id
1 'polypeptide(L)'
;MLLREEYDNATAMTRTLEANLTETERMLIEQKNRNDNLTKEITELKGVRKCADDWKYFKGTFYHFSTDEKNWTESRDACVTLGGHLVIINSQQEMV
;
A
#
# COMPACT_ATOMS: atom_id res chain seq x y z
N MET A 1 -28.65 49.50 22.93
CA MET A 1 -27.63 48.77 23.73
C MET A 1 -27.66 47.30 23.37
N LEU A 2 -28.80 46.62 23.50
CA LEU A 2 -28.95 45.17 23.22
C LEU A 2 -28.63 44.74 21.77
N LEU A 3 -29.13 45.45 20.76
CA LEU A 3 -28.86 45.11 19.34
C LEU A 3 -27.37 45.15 18.98
N ARG A 4 -26.58 45.99 19.66
CA ARG A 4 -25.13 46.07 19.43
C ARG A 4 -24.41 44.87 20.04
N GLU A 5 -24.80 44.46 21.24
CA GLU A 5 -24.26 43.27 21.90
C GLU A 5 -24.58 42.00 21.11
N GLU A 6 -25.79 41.87 20.57
CA GLU A 6 -26.17 40.75 19.69
C GLU A 6 -25.36 40.74 18.40
N TYR A 7 -25.15 41.91 17.79
CA TYR A 7 -24.32 42.05 16.59
C TYR A 7 -22.85 41.70 16.85
N ASP A 8 -22.29 42.17 17.95
CA ASP A 8 -20.91 41.88 18.36
C ASP A 8 -20.73 40.39 18.68
N ASN A 9 -21.71 39.77 19.35
CA ASN A 9 -21.74 38.33 19.63
C ASN A 9 -21.84 37.50 18.35
N ALA A 10 -22.74 37.85 17.42
CA ALA A 10 -22.86 37.18 16.14
C ALA A 10 -21.57 37.26 15.33
N THR A 11 -20.90 38.41 15.33
CA THR A 11 -19.63 38.59 14.62
C THR A 11 -18.49 37.78 15.27
N ALA A 12 -18.46 37.70 16.61
CA ALA A 12 -17.51 36.85 17.32
C ALA A 12 -17.75 35.35 17.04
N MET A 13 -19.02 34.94 16.94
CA MET A 13 -19.41 33.57 16.58
C MET A 13 -18.97 33.23 15.16
N THR A 14 -19.20 34.12 14.18
CA THR A 14 -18.78 33.93 12.79
C THR A 14 -17.26 33.73 12.69
N ARG A 15 -16.46 34.59 13.34
CA ARG A 15 -14.99 34.45 13.35
C ARG A 15 -14.54 33.13 13.97
N THR A 16 -15.23 32.69 15.02
CA THR A 16 -14.95 31.41 15.68
C THR A 16 -15.23 30.24 14.74
N LEU A 17 -16.35 30.28 14.01
CA LEU A 17 -16.71 29.26 13.04
C LEU A 17 -15.72 29.22 11.85
N GLU A 18 -15.29 30.38 11.36
CA GLU A 18 -14.28 30.48 10.29
C GLU A 18 -12.93 29.89 10.72
N ALA A 19 -12.49 30.18 11.95
CA ALA A 19 -11.28 29.61 12.51
C ALA A 19 -11.37 28.08 12.66
N ASN A 20 -12.49 27.58 13.18
CA ASN A 20 -12.74 26.15 13.32
C ASN A 20 -12.83 25.43 11.97
N LEU A 21 -13.44 26.06 10.96
CA LEU A 21 -13.51 25.52 9.60
C LEU A 21 -12.11 25.39 8.99
N THR A 22 -11.31 26.45 9.09
CA THR A 22 -9.92 26.46 8.59
C THR A 22 -9.08 25.37 9.26
N GLU A 23 -9.26 25.16 10.56
CA GLU A 23 -8.54 24.12 11.29
C GLU A 23 -8.99 22.72 10.87
N THR A 24 -10.29 22.52 10.67
CA THR A 24 -10.85 21.25 10.21
C THR A 24 -10.33 20.88 8.81
N GLU A 25 -10.21 21.87 7.91
CA GLU A 25 -9.66 21.67 6.58
C GLU A 25 -8.18 21.24 6.62
N ARG A 26 -7.38 21.85 7.51
CA ARG A 26 -5.97 21.45 7.72
C ARG A 26 -5.86 20.03 8.22
N MET A 27 -6.65 19.67 9.23
CA MET A 27 -6.69 18.31 9.76
C MET A 27 -7.09 17.29 8.67
N LEU A 28 -8.08 17.63 7.84
CA LEU A 28 -8.52 16.74 6.75
C LEU A 28 -7.41 16.50 5.72
N ILE A 29 -6.68 17.55 5.34
CA ILE A 29 -5.54 17.43 4.41
C ILE A 29 -4.46 16.53 5.02
N GLU A 30 -4.15 16.72 6.31
CA GLU A 30 -3.15 15.88 6.98
C GLU A 30 -3.58 14.41 7.02
N GLN A 31 -4.85 14.12 7.35
CA GLN A 31 -5.36 12.75 7.36
C GLN A 31 -5.36 12.12 5.96
N LYS A 32 -5.68 12.88 4.92
CA LYS A 32 -5.58 12.39 3.54
C LYS A 32 -4.15 11.99 3.18
N ASN A 33 -3.18 12.86 3.48
CA ASN A 33 -1.76 12.57 3.22
C ASN A 33 -1.28 11.34 4.00
N ARG A 34 -1.70 11.19 5.26
CA ARG A 34 -1.40 9.99 6.06
C ARG A 34 -2.01 8.73 5.45
N ASN A 35 -3.26 8.78 5.00
CA ASN A 35 -3.92 7.65 4.35
C ASN A 35 -3.25 7.26 3.03
N ASP A 36 -2.84 8.23 2.22
CA ASP A 36 -2.15 7.97 0.96
C ASP A 36 -0.78 7.31 1.20
N ASN A 37 -0.03 7.81 2.19
CA ASN A 37 1.24 7.21 2.61
C ASN A 37 1.05 5.78 3.15
N LEU A 38 0.08 5.56 4.03
CA LEU A 38 -0.24 4.22 4.56
C LEU A 38 -0.67 3.26 3.45
N THR A 39 -1.44 3.73 2.48
CA THR A 39 -1.88 2.92 1.34
C THR A 39 -0.69 2.48 0.48
N LYS A 40 0.26 3.39 0.25
CA LYS A 40 1.51 3.09 -0.46
C LYS A 40 2.35 2.08 0.32
N GLU A 41 2.58 2.32 1.60
CA GLU A 41 3.37 1.43 2.47
C GLU A 41 2.75 0.03 2.57
N ILE A 42 1.42 -0.08 2.68
CA ILE A 42 0.71 -1.37 2.64
C ILE A 42 0.92 -2.09 1.29
N THR A 43 0.92 -1.35 0.19
CA THR A 43 1.11 -1.92 -1.14
C THR A 43 2.53 -2.47 -1.30
N GLU A 44 3.52 -1.75 -0.77
CA GLU A 44 4.93 -2.15 -0.78
C GLU A 44 5.20 -3.32 0.18
N LEU A 45 4.68 -3.29 1.41
CA LEU A 45 4.82 -4.39 2.37
C LEU A 45 4.12 -5.68 1.91
N LYS A 46 3.01 -5.57 1.18
CA LYS A 46 2.40 -6.73 0.51
C LYS A 46 3.28 -7.31 -0.59
N GLY A 47 4.14 -6.51 -1.22
CA GLY A 47 5.18 -6.98 -2.13
C GLY A 47 6.39 -7.60 -1.40
N VAL A 48 6.81 -7.00 -0.29
CA VAL A 48 8.05 -7.33 0.45
C VAL A 48 7.91 -8.52 1.40
N ARG A 49 6.78 -8.73 2.09
CA ARG A 49 6.59 -9.87 3.03
C ARG A 49 6.67 -11.24 2.33
N LYS A 50 6.79 -11.25 1.02
CA LYS A 50 6.22 -12.29 0.19
C LYS A 50 7.32 -13.05 -0.58
N CYS A 51 8.55 -12.52 -0.66
CA CYS A 51 9.73 -13.30 -1.09
C CYS A 51 10.57 -13.73 0.11
N ALA A 52 10.72 -15.04 0.36
CA ALA A 52 11.92 -15.53 1.05
C ALA A 52 13.16 -15.15 0.22
N ASP A 53 14.34 -15.03 0.83
CA ASP A 53 15.52 -14.31 0.28
C ASP A 53 15.93 -14.66 -1.16
N ASP A 54 15.53 -15.83 -1.70
CA ASP A 54 15.82 -16.29 -3.06
C ASP A 54 14.60 -16.35 -4.02
N TRP A 55 13.49 -15.73 -3.65
CA TRP A 55 12.27 -15.70 -4.45
C TRP A 55 12.08 -14.32 -5.09
N LYS A 56 11.68 -14.28 -6.36
CA LYS A 56 11.28 -13.05 -7.05
C LYS A 56 9.76 -12.90 -7.01
N TYR A 57 9.28 -11.71 -6.68
CA TYR A 57 7.85 -11.38 -6.77
C TYR A 57 7.54 -10.79 -8.13
N PHE A 58 6.57 -11.35 -8.82
CA PHE A 58 6.01 -10.72 -10.01
C PHE A 58 4.51 -10.96 -10.08
N LYS A 59 3.75 -9.85 -10.15
CA LYS A 59 2.29 -9.82 -10.37
C LYS A 59 1.46 -10.78 -9.51
N GLY A 60 1.83 -10.96 -8.25
CA GLY A 60 1.07 -11.83 -7.32
C GLY A 60 1.71 -13.19 -7.08
N THR A 61 2.70 -13.58 -7.88
CA THR A 61 3.37 -14.88 -7.84
C THR A 61 4.81 -14.76 -7.37
N PHE A 62 5.31 -15.81 -6.69
CA PHE A 62 6.69 -15.94 -6.25
C PHE A 62 7.41 -16.97 -7.11
N TYR A 63 8.60 -16.61 -7.57
CA TYR A 63 9.42 -17.43 -8.45
C TYR A 63 10.75 -17.71 -7.78
N HIS A 64 11.10 -18.98 -7.62
CA HIS A 64 12.42 -19.39 -7.16
C HIS A 64 13.18 -20.02 -8.33
N PHE A 65 14.38 -19.51 -8.60
CA PHE A 65 15.22 -19.98 -9.68
C PHE A 65 16.38 -20.78 -9.10
N SER A 66 16.29 -22.11 -9.20
CA SER A 66 17.35 -23.03 -8.81
C SER A 66 18.50 -22.96 -9.81
N THR A 67 19.75 -22.98 -9.34
CA THR A 67 20.94 -23.17 -10.19
C THR A 67 21.24 -24.64 -10.47
N ASP A 68 20.61 -25.56 -9.74
CA ASP A 68 20.77 -27.00 -9.97
C ASP A 68 20.14 -27.42 -11.29
N GLU A 69 20.92 -28.14 -12.10
CA GLU A 69 20.40 -28.86 -13.27
C GLU A 69 19.86 -30.22 -12.84
N LYS A 70 18.60 -30.49 -13.14
CA LYS A 70 17.94 -31.77 -12.89
C LYS A 70 17.12 -32.16 -14.12
N ASN A 71 16.80 -33.44 -14.28
CA ASN A 71 15.85 -33.81 -15.31
C ASN A 71 14.45 -33.27 -14.99
N TRP A 72 13.52 -33.36 -15.94
CA TRP A 72 12.19 -32.76 -15.80
C TRP A 72 11.44 -33.29 -14.56
N THR A 73 11.48 -34.60 -14.34
CA THR A 73 10.79 -35.25 -13.22
C THR A 73 11.36 -34.79 -11.88
N GLU A 74 12.68 -34.77 -11.75
CA GLU A 74 13.38 -34.33 -10.54
C GLU A 74 13.17 -32.83 -10.25
N SER A 75 13.16 -31.99 -11.27
CA SER A 75 12.91 -30.56 -11.15
C SER A 75 11.50 -30.29 -10.62
N ARG A 76 10.51 -31.00 -11.15
CA ARG A 76 9.12 -30.92 -10.69
C ARG A 76 9.01 -31.34 -9.22
N ASP A 77 9.60 -32.47 -8.85
CA ASP A 77 9.51 -33.00 -7.49
C ASP A 77 10.24 -32.10 -6.47
N ALA A 78 11.33 -31.44 -6.89
CA ALA A 78 12.02 -30.43 -6.09
C ALA A 78 11.14 -29.18 -5.84
N CYS A 79 10.48 -28.63 -6.87
CA CYS A 79 9.57 -27.50 -6.70
C CYS A 79 8.39 -27.83 -5.75
N VAL A 80 7.85 -29.05 -5.85
CA VAL A 80 6.79 -29.53 -4.95
C VAL A 80 7.28 -29.62 -3.51
N THR A 81 8.51 -30.08 -3.29
CA THR A 81 9.12 -30.15 -1.94
C THR A 81 9.29 -28.77 -1.31
N LEU A 82 9.53 -27.74 -2.12
CA LEU A 82 9.61 -26.33 -1.69
C LEU A 82 8.23 -25.67 -1.51
N GLY A 83 7.13 -26.41 -1.69
CA GLY A 83 5.76 -25.90 -1.55
C GLY A 83 5.26 -25.14 -2.78
N GLY A 84 5.91 -25.27 -3.92
CA GLY A 84 5.54 -24.64 -5.19
C GLY A 84 5.30 -25.64 -6.33
N HIS A 85 5.34 -25.14 -7.56
CA HIS A 85 5.24 -25.94 -8.78
C HIS A 85 6.32 -25.50 -9.76
N LEU A 86 6.72 -26.42 -10.64
CA LEU A 86 7.61 -26.08 -11.74
C LEU A 86 6.90 -25.06 -12.65
N VAL A 87 7.56 -23.92 -12.87
CA VAL A 87 6.98 -22.79 -13.62
C VAL A 87 6.78 -23.14 -15.09
N ILE A 88 5.65 -22.75 -15.66
CA ILE A 88 5.42 -22.67 -17.10
C ILE A 88 5.37 -21.19 -17.45
N ILE A 89 6.30 -20.74 -18.29
CA ILE A 89 6.42 -19.34 -18.68
C ILE A 89 5.37 -19.06 -19.75
N ASN A 90 4.43 -18.16 -19.46
CA ASN A 90 3.34 -17.80 -20.35
C ASN A 90 3.54 -16.44 -21.03
N SER A 91 4.58 -15.68 -20.64
CA SER A 91 4.88 -14.38 -21.26
C SER A 91 6.38 -14.05 -21.25
N GLN A 92 6.81 -13.19 -22.18
CA GLN A 92 8.19 -12.70 -22.24
C GLN A 92 8.62 -11.96 -20.96
N GLN A 93 7.68 -11.31 -20.30
CA GLN A 93 7.91 -10.58 -19.05
C GLN A 93 8.17 -11.49 -17.85
N GLU A 94 7.83 -12.78 -17.94
CA GLU A 94 8.17 -13.79 -16.91
C GLU A 94 9.57 -14.39 -17.10
N MET A 95 10.26 -14.07 -18.19
CA MET A 95 11.60 -14.60 -18.51
C MET A 95 12.76 -13.76 -17.94
N VAL A 96 12.48 -12.78 -17.05
CA VAL A 96 13.43 -11.71 -16.67
C VAL A 96 13.86 -11.78 -15.19
#